data_AF-A0A923U9G4-F1
#
_entry.id   AF-A0A923U9G4-F1
#
_cell.length_a   1.000
_cell.length_b   1.000
_cell.length_c   1.000
_cell.angle_alpha   90.00
_cell.angle_beta   90.00
_cell.angle_gamma   90.00
#
_symmetry.space_group_name_H-M   'P 1'
#
loop_
_entity.id
_entity.type
_entity.pdbx_description
1 polymer ?
#
loop_
_entity_poly.entity_id
_entity_poly.type
_entity_poly.pdbx_seq_one_letter_code
_entity_poly.pdbx_strand_id
1 'polypeptide(L)' 'MRVPLSWLGEFVDLEPGTTPDAVHRALVKVGFEEEGVHGFELSGPIVVGQVLEFVP' A
#
# COMPACT_ATOMS: atom_id res chain seq x y z
N MET A 1 12.91 4.44 -0.96
CA MET A 1 12.34 3.49 -1.97
C MET A 1 10.93 3.09 -1.50
N ARG A 2 9.94 2.96 -2.40
CA ARG A 2 8.55 2.60 -2.01
C ARG A 2 8.14 1.23 -2.52
N VAL A 3 7.43 0.47 -1.68
CA VAL A 3 6.91 -0.86 -2.00
C VAL A 3 5.49 -1.02 -1.43
N PRO A 4 4.49 -1.47 -2.22
CA PRO A 4 3.18 -1.80 -1.68
C PRO A 4 3.25 -3.05 -0.79
N LEU A 5 2.61 -3.01 0.38
CA LEU A 5 2.61 -4.16 1.29
C LEU A 5 1.91 -5.39 0.71
N SER A 6 0.85 -5.19 -0.10
CA SER A 6 0.18 -6.28 -0.80
C SER A 6 1.10 -6.99 -1.79
N TRP A 7 1.90 -6.22 -2.55
CA TRP A 7 2.87 -6.77 -3.49
C TRP A 7 4.01 -7.50 -2.78
N LEU A 8 4.51 -6.97 -1.65
CA LEU A 8 5.50 -7.68 -0.84
C LEU A 8 4.97 -9.03 -0.34
N GLY A 9 3.69 -9.08 0.07
CA GLY A 9 3.01 -10.30 0.50
C GLY A 9 2.82 -11.37 -0.59
N GLU A 10 3.06 -11.03 -1.87
CA GLU A 10 3.10 -12.04 -2.95
C GLU A 10 4.40 -12.86 -2.92
N PHE A 11 5.46 -12.37 -2.26
CA PHE A 11 6.78 -12.99 -2.22
C PHE A 11 7.15 -13.57 -0.85
N VAL A 12 6.50 -13.13 0.21
CA VAL A 12 6.77 -13.58 1.58
C VAL A 12 5.48 -13.76 2.36
N ASP A 13 5.47 -14.75 3.26
CA ASP A 13 4.35 -14.94 4.18
C ASP A 13 4.31 -13.80 5.21
N LEU A 14 3.16 -13.15 5.32
CA LEU A 14 2.87 -12.14 6.35
C LEU A 14 1.90 -12.73 7.36
N GLU A 15 2.24 -12.63 8.65
CA GLU A 15 1.35 -13.05 9.74
C GLU A 15 0.02 -12.28 9.65
N PRO A 16 -1.15 -12.93 9.81
CA PRO A 16 -2.43 -12.25 9.83
C PRO A 16 -2.46 -11.08 10.82
N GLY A 17 -2.95 -9.92 10.36
CA GLY A 17 -2.99 -8.70 11.16
C GLY A 17 -1.67 -7.92 11.23
N THR A 18 -0.64 -8.32 10.47
CA THR A 18 0.58 -7.52 10.28
C THR A 18 0.24 -6.12 9.75
N THR A 19 0.72 -5.09 10.42
CA THR A 19 0.53 -3.69 10.01
C THR A 19 1.72 -3.17 9.20
N PRO A 20 1.55 -2.15 8.35
CA PRO A 20 2.65 -1.48 7.67
C PRO A 20 3.77 -1.02 8.62
N ASP A 21 3.41 -0.45 9.79
CA ASP A 21 4.39 -0.04 10.80
C ASP A 21 5.20 -1.20 11.37
N ALA A 22 4.59 -2.38 11.54
CA ALA A 22 5.28 -3.56 12.02
C ALA A 22 6.34 -4.05 11.03
N VAL A 23 5.99 -4.09 9.74
CA VAL A 23 6.93 -4.43 8.65
C VAL A 23 8.03 -3.40 8.55
N HIS A 24 7.68 -2.11 8.62
CA HIS A 24 8.65 -1.01 8.60
C HIS A 24 9.71 -1.20 9.69
N ARG A 25 9.29 -1.42 10.95
CA ARG A 25 10.21 -1.67 12.06
C ARG A 25 11.10 -2.91 11.85
N ALA A 26 10.59 -3.96 11.20
CA ALA A 26 11.37 -5.15 10.91
C ALA A 26 12.47 -4.89 9.87
N LEU A 27 12.17 -4.10 8.84
CA LEU A 27 13.13 -3.70 7.81
C LEU A 27 14.24 -2.80 8.38
N VAL A 28 13.89 -1.86 9.27
CA VAL A 28 14.89 -1.02 9.95
C VAL A 28 15.86 -1.84 10.80
N LYS A 29 15.37 -2.88 11.50
CA LYS A 29 16.22 -3.77 12.29
C LYS A 29 17.29 -4.50 11.47
N VAL A 30 17.09 -4.68 10.17
CA VAL A 30 18.04 -5.34 9.27
C VAL A 30 18.82 -4.35 8.39
N GLY A 31 18.74 -3.04 8.67
CA GLY A 31 19.59 -2.02 8.08
C GLY A 31 18.98 -1.20 6.95
N PHE A 32 17.67 -1.32 6.68
CA PHE A 32 16.98 -0.40 5.76
C PHE A 32 16.64 0.93 6.45
N GLU A 33 16.76 2.05 5.73
CA GLU A 33 16.46 3.37 6.28
C GLU A 33 14.95 3.67 6.29
N GLU A 34 14.50 4.41 7.30
CA GLU A 34 13.10 4.84 7.46
C GLU A 34 12.81 6.11 6.64
N GLU A 35 11.86 6.02 5.71
CA GLU A 35 11.33 7.20 4.98
C GLU A 35 9.89 7.54 5.37
N GLY A 36 9.02 6.54 5.58
CA GLY A 36 7.66 6.72 6.09
C GLY A 36 6.67 5.63 5.64
N VAL A 37 5.42 5.73 6.12
CA VAL A 37 4.28 4.88 5.71
C VAL A 37 3.24 5.76 5.01
N HIS A 38 2.73 5.30 3.87
CA HIS A 38 1.76 6.04 3.06
C HIS A 38 0.45 5.26 2.95
N GLY A 39 -0.61 5.83 3.51
CA GLY A 39 -2.00 5.40 3.29
C GLY A 39 -2.74 6.38 2.39
N PHE A 40 -4.00 6.07 2.11
CA PHE A 40 -4.94 6.99 1.47
C PHE A 40 -6.29 6.87 2.15
N GLU A 41 -7.04 7.98 2.17
CA GLU A 41 -8.38 8.04 2.72
C GLU A 41 -9.34 8.43 1.61
N LEU A 42 -10.42 7.67 1.46
CA LEU A 42 -11.47 7.89 0.47
C LEU A 42 -12.82 7.76 1.16
N SER A 43 -13.77 8.61 0.81
CA SER A 43 -15.12 8.60 1.39
C SER A 43 -16.20 8.94 0.36
N GLY A 44 -17.42 8.47 0.60
CA GLY A 44 -18.56 8.66 -0.32
C GLY A 44 -18.66 7.58 -1.43
N PRO A 45 -19.60 7.74 -2.39
CA PRO A 45 -19.84 6.78 -3.46
C PRO A 45 -18.77 6.91 -4.57
N ILE A 46 -17.61 6.30 -4.34
CA ILE A 46 -16.51 6.26 -5.32
C ILE A 46 -16.60 4.94 -6.09
N VAL A 47 -16.84 5.03 -7.40
CA VAL A 47 -17.00 3.87 -8.29
C VAL A 47 -16.24 4.09 -9.58
N VAL A 48 -15.86 2.99 -10.23
CA VAL A 48 -15.29 3.02 -11.58
C VAL A 48 -16.43 3.28 -12.57
N GLY A 49 -16.27 4.31 -13.41
CA GLY A 49 -17.20 4.65 -14.48
C GLY A 49 -16.64 4.34 -15.87
N GLN A 50 -17.53 4.13 -16.84
CA GLN A 50 -17.18 3.96 -18.24
C GLN A 50 -17.60 5.22 -19.03
N VAL A 51 -16.68 5.78 -19.81
CA VAL A 51 -17.00 6.88 -20.74
C VAL A 51 -17.79 6.32 -21.92
N LEU A 52 -18.98 6.87 -22.18
CA LEU A 52 -19.84 6.46 -23.29
C LEU A 52 -19.70 7.36 -24.53
N GLU A 53 -19.47 8.65 -24.32
CA GLU A 53 -19.36 9.65 -25.38
C GLU A 53 -18.40 10.77 -24.96
N PHE A 54 -17.66 11.33 -25.91
CA PHE A 54 -16.81 12.51 -25.75
C PHE A 54 -16.99 13.42 -26.99
N VAL A 55 -17.47 14.65 -26.79
CA VAL A 55 -17.69 15.63 -27.86
C VAL A 55 -16.58 16.68 -27.82
N PRO A 56 -15.86 16.93 -28.95
CA PRO A 56 -14.80 17.94 -29.05
C PRO A 56 -15.26 19.38 -28.89
#